data_AF-A0A4R6WJS8-F1
#
_entry.id   AF-A0A4R6WJS8-F1
#
_cell.length_a   1.000
_cell.length_b   1.000
_cell.length_c   1.000
_cell.angle_alpha   90.00
_cell.angle_beta   90.00
_cell.angle_gamma   90.00
#
_symmetry.space_group_name_H-M   'P 1'
#
loop_
_entity.id
_entity.type
_entity.pdbx_description
1 polymer ?
#
loop_
_entity_poly.entity_id
_entity_poly.type
_entity_poly.pdbx_seq_one_letter_code
_entity_poly.pdbx_strand_id
1 'polypeptide(L)'
;MRAISVIARSFLLSALALGVLAGPASAEDFIKVIWRKAQFLPVPGEPASIIIGDPGVTDVSIEGDGKIIIFGKVPGETSLTVLAANGEVLLDTAVVVTPQDERHVSVISPSATAYTERTWNCSGRCVQVVGPGTIDYKAPKAAPASAGATPGGANAAAAAGAAQTAGGVQTMNQDAAKGASAVGASGALGLP
;
A
#
# COMPACT_ATOMS: atom_id res chain seq x y z
N MET A 1 67.54 -47.68 0.37
CA MET A 1 67.17 -46.35 -0.15
C MET A 1 65.97 -46.43 -1.10
N ARG A 2 64.74 -46.76 -0.61
CA ARG A 2 63.51 -46.78 -1.45
C ARG A 2 62.20 -46.50 -0.68
N ALA A 3 62.24 -45.81 0.46
CA ALA A 3 61.05 -45.65 1.31
C ALA A 3 60.67 -44.19 1.68
N ILE A 4 61.39 -43.18 1.17
CA ILE A 4 61.17 -41.77 1.57
C ILE A 4 60.26 -41.02 0.58
N SER A 5 59.97 -41.59 -0.61
CA SER A 5 59.25 -40.87 -1.69
C SER A 5 57.72 -40.90 -1.59
N VAL A 6 57.12 -41.72 -0.71
CA VAL A 6 55.66 -41.95 -0.73
C VAL A 6 54.89 -40.97 0.17
N ILE A 7 55.55 -40.30 1.11
CA ILE A 7 54.86 -39.40 2.07
C ILE A 7 54.57 -38.02 1.45
N ALA A 8 55.29 -37.63 0.39
CA ALA A 8 55.15 -36.32 -0.25
C ALA A 8 53.96 -36.20 -1.24
N ARG A 9 53.23 -37.29 -1.51
CA ARG A 9 52.07 -37.27 -2.44
C ARG A 9 50.71 -37.25 -1.75
N SER A 10 50.67 -37.41 -0.43
CA SER A 10 49.41 -37.54 0.31
C SER A 10 48.94 -36.23 0.97
N PHE A 11 49.69 -35.14 0.83
CA PHE A 11 49.41 -33.85 1.48
C PHE A 11 48.93 -32.74 0.52
N LEU A 12 48.42 -33.12 -0.65
CA LEU A 12 48.00 -32.17 -1.70
C LEU A 12 46.51 -32.28 -2.09
N LEU A 13 45.69 -33.04 -1.36
CA LEU A 13 44.30 -33.31 -1.76
C LEU A 13 43.20 -33.01 -0.70
N SER A 14 43.47 -32.16 0.30
CA SER A 14 42.45 -31.80 1.31
C SER A 14 42.18 -30.29 1.43
N ALA A 15 42.34 -29.54 0.33
CA ALA A 15 42.13 -28.08 0.32
C ALA A 15 40.97 -27.61 -0.59
N LEU A 16 39.99 -28.46 -0.88
CA LEU A 16 38.96 -28.13 -1.88
C LEU A 16 37.56 -28.65 -1.52
N ALA A 17 36.90 -28.07 -0.52
CA ALA A 17 35.42 -28.09 -0.43
C ALA A 17 34.87 -27.23 0.74
N LEU A 18 35.20 -25.95 0.81
CA LEU A 18 34.33 -24.98 1.50
C LEU A 18 33.95 -23.88 0.49
N GLY A 19 33.13 -24.27 -0.50
CA GLY A 19 32.39 -23.32 -1.32
C GLY A 19 31.28 -22.72 -0.47
N VAL A 20 31.56 -21.56 0.13
CA VAL A 20 30.54 -20.70 0.73
C VAL A 20 29.61 -20.26 -0.39
N LEU A 21 28.39 -20.80 -0.44
CA LEU A 21 27.30 -20.20 -1.20
C LEU A 21 26.89 -18.90 -0.51
N ALA A 22 27.66 -17.83 -0.73
CA ALA A 22 27.18 -16.48 -0.51
C ALA A 22 26.22 -16.16 -1.66
N GLY A 23 24.93 -16.46 -1.49
CA GLY A 23 23.90 -15.95 -2.38
C GLY A 23 23.91 -14.42 -2.35
N PRO A 24 23.63 -13.73 -3.46
CA PRO A 24 23.51 -12.28 -3.46
C PRO A 24 22.37 -11.88 -2.54
N ALA A 25 22.71 -11.31 -1.38
CA ALA A 25 21.78 -10.52 -0.60
C ALA A 25 21.58 -9.20 -1.36
N SER A 26 20.61 -9.16 -2.28
CA SER A 26 20.09 -7.90 -2.78
C SER A 26 19.42 -7.22 -1.60
N ALA A 27 20.11 -6.25 -0.98
CA ALA A 27 19.45 -5.30 -0.12
C ALA A 27 18.45 -4.55 -1.00
N GLU A 28 17.16 -4.80 -0.80
CA GLU A 28 16.12 -3.96 -1.38
C GLU A 28 16.30 -2.56 -0.77
N ASP A 29 16.56 -1.54 -1.59
CA ASP A 29 16.76 -0.14 -1.16
C ASP A 29 15.43 0.52 -0.68
N PHE A 30 14.41 -0.29 -0.39
CA PHE A 30 13.08 0.14 0.00
C PHE A 30 12.48 -0.78 1.08
N ILE A 31 11.56 -0.22 1.85
CA ILE A 31 10.79 -0.97 2.85
C ILE A 31 9.55 -1.54 2.18
N LYS A 32 9.46 -2.86 2.09
CA LYS A 32 8.24 -3.54 1.66
C LYS A 32 7.24 -3.64 2.80
N VAL A 33 6.03 -3.17 2.58
CA VAL A 33 4.89 -3.29 3.54
C VAL A 33 3.72 -3.97 2.85
N ILE A 34 3.01 -4.82 3.57
CA ILE A 34 1.81 -5.48 3.04
C ILE A 34 0.60 -4.58 3.26
N TRP A 35 -0.23 -4.47 2.22
CA TRP A 35 -1.48 -3.72 2.26
C TRP A 35 -2.38 -4.15 3.43
N ARG A 36 -2.91 -3.18 4.16
CA ARG A 36 -3.76 -3.33 5.36
C ARG A 36 -3.07 -4.05 6.52
N LYS A 37 -1.74 -4.01 6.58
CA LYS A 37 -0.95 -4.52 7.71
C LYS A 37 -0.04 -3.44 8.27
N ALA A 38 0.20 -3.54 9.58
CA ALA A 38 1.22 -2.78 10.27
C ALA A 38 2.51 -3.59 10.32
N GLN A 39 3.64 -2.91 10.20
CA GLN A 39 4.96 -3.48 10.38
C GLN A 39 5.77 -2.59 11.31
N PHE A 40 6.43 -3.21 12.29
CA PHE A 40 7.39 -2.52 13.16
C PHE A 40 8.73 -2.44 12.44
N LEU A 41 9.32 -1.26 12.45
CA LEU A 41 10.66 -1.04 11.93
C LEU A 41 11.52 -0.40 13.03
N PRO A 42 12.64 -1.02 13.42
CA PRO A 42 13.63 -0.35 14.24
C PRO A 42 14.32 0.74 13.42
N VAL A 43 14.52 1.90 14.03
CA VAL A 43 15.23 3.04 13.45
C VAL A 43 16.54 3.23 14.21
N PRO A 44 17.65 3.56 13.54
CA PRO A 44 18.87 3.92 14.25
C PRO A 44 18.64 5.23 15.00
N GLY A 45 18.74 5.20 16.33
CA GLY A 45 18.57 6.39 17.18
C GLY A 45 17.13 6.64 17.63
N GLU A 46 16.86 7.86 18.10
CA GLU A 46 15.57 8.25 18.65
C GLU A 46 14.80 9.14 17.65
N PRO A 47 13.76 8.60 16.99
CA PRO A 47 12.98 9.34 16.02
C PRO A 47 12.18 10.44 16.71
N ALA A 48 12.24 11.66 16.17
CA ALA A 48 11.52 12.82 16.67
C ALA A 48 10.47 13.34 15.68
N SER A 49 10.72 13.21 14.37
CA SER A 49 9.74 13.59 13.35
C SER A 49 9.81 12.66 12.13
N ILE A 50 8.70 12.60 11.41
CA ILE A 50 8.51 11.76 10.23
C ILE A 50 7.96 12.62 9.10
N ILE A 51 8.48 12.41 7.89
CA ILE A 51 8.01 13.03 6.66
C ILE A 51 7.64 11.91 5.69
N ILE A 52 6.42 11.95 5.16
CA ILE A 52 5.89 10.99 4.19
C ILE A 52 5.50 11.77 2.93
N GLY A 53 5.90 11.28 1.75
CA GLY A 53 5.55 11.90 0.48
C GLY A 53 4.05 11.89 0.20
N ASP A 54 3.39 10.74 0.37
CA ASP A 54 1.96 10.55 0.21
C ASP A 54 1.34 9.73 1.37
N PRO A 55 0.64 10.38 2.33
CA PRO A 55 -0.02 9.71 3.45
C PRO A 55 -1.25 8.88 3.04
N GLY A 56 -1.66 8.93 1.76
CA GLY A 56 -2.67 8.06 1.17
C GLY A 56 -2.17 6.63 0.94
N VAL A 57 -0.87 6.46 0.63
CA VAL A 57 -0.23 5.16 0.36
C VAL A 57 0.13 4.43 1.66
N THR A 58 0.77 5.14 2.59
CA THR A 58 1.18 4.60 3.90
C THR A 58 0.97 5.63 5.00
N ASP A 59 0.83 5.16 6.22
CA ASP A 59 0.87 6.00 7.42
C ASP A 59 1.97 5.49 8.36
N VAL A 60 2.60 6.38 9.12
CA VAL A 60 3.70 6.01 10.01
C VAL A 60 3.59 6.76 11.33
N SER A 61 3.76 6.03 12.43
CA SER A 61 3.79 6.60 13.77
C SER A 61 5.08 6.23 14.49
N ILE A 62 5.53 7.13 15.36
CA ILE A 62 6.67 6.91 16.23
C ILE A 62 6.21 6.09 17.43
N GLU A 63 6.92 5.01 17.72
CA GLU A 63 6.75 4.18 18.91
C GLU A 63 7.96 4.34 19.83
N GLY A 64 7.79 4.06 21.12
CA GLY A 64 8.90 4.12 22.09
C GLY A 64 10.10 3.22 21.72
N ASP A 65 11.26 3.59 22.25
CA ASP A 65 12.55 2.90 22.11
C ASP A 65 13.07 2.77 20.67
N GLY A 66 13.03 3.86 19.89
CA GLY A 66 13.66 3.86 18.55
C GLY A 66 12.94 2.98 17.53
N LYS A 67 11.62 2.82 17.67
CA LYS A 67 10.80 2.03 16.75
C LYS A 67 9.79 2.93 16.06
N ILE A 68 9.43 2.57 14.84
CA ILE A 68 8.28 3.16 14.15
C ILE A 68 7.34 2.05 13.71
N ILE A 69 6.06 2.41 13.58
CA ILE A 69 5.02 1.54 13.05
C ILE A 69 4.64 2.09 11.69
N ILE A 70 4.80 1.29 10.63
CA ILE A 70 4.40 1.63 9.27
C ILE A 70 3.13 0.85 8.94
N PHE A 71 2.08 1.54 8.51
CA PHE A 71 0.80 0.97 8.12
C PHE A 71 0.55 1.17 6.61
N GLY A 72 0.54 0.07 5.85
CA GLY A 72 0.28 0.11 4.41
C GLY A 72 -1.21 0.34 4.12
N LYS A 73 -1.59 1.49 3.57
CA LYS A 73 -3.00 1.89 3.35
C LYS A 73 -3.51 1.55 1.96
N VAL A 74 -2.72 1.80 0.91
CA VAL A 74 -3.08 1.55 -0.49
C VAL A 74 -1.83 1.04 -1.21
N PRO A 75 -1.94 0.03 -2.09
CA PRO A 75 -0.80 -0.41 -2.90
C PRO A 75 -0.21 0.74 -3.72
N GLY A 76 1.11 0.88 -3.68
CA GLY A 76 1.82 2.01 -4.28
C GLY A 76 3.21 2.18 -3.68
N GLU A 77 3.91 3.22 -4.13
CA GLU A 77 5.26 3.57 -3.65
C GLU A 77 5.26 5.03 -3.18
N THR A 78 5.91 5.30 -2.05
CA THR A 78 6.05 6.66 -1.51
C THR A 78 7.37 6.82 -0.75
N SER A 79 7.83 8.05 -0.54
CA SER A 79 9.05 8.32 0.24
C SER A 79 8.76 8.40 1.73
N LEU A 80 9.71 7.94 2.54
CA LEU A 80 9.72 8.04 4.00
C LEU A 80 11.07 8.57 4.46
N THR A 81 11.03 9.68 5.19
CA THR A 81 12.20 10.25 5.86
C THR A 81 11.92 10.37 7.36
N VAL A 82 12.83 9.89 8.20
CA VAL A 82 12.75 9.94 9.66
C VAL A 82 13.91 10.77 10.19
N LEU A 83 13.60 11.73 11.07
CA LEU A 83 14.57 12.67 11.62
C LEU A 83 14.68 12.54 13.13
N ALA A 84 15.88 12.77 13.67
CA ALA A 84 16.12 12.97 15.09
C ALA A 84 15.79 14.42 15.52
N ALA A 85 15.77 14.66 16.83
CA ALA A 85 15.44 15.98 17.40
C ALA A 85 16.45 17.09 16.99
N ASN A 86 17.68 16.72 16.64
CA ASN A 86 18.72 17.62 16.12
C ASN A 86 18.58 17.92 14.61
N GLY A 87 17.59 17.32 13.93
CA GLY A 87 17.41 17.43 12.47
C GLY A 87 18.28 16.47 11.64
N GLU A 88 19.02 15.56 12.29
CA GLU A 88 19.77 14.50 11.60
C GLU A 88 18.82 13.50 10.95
N VAL A 89 19.14 13.09 9.73
CA VAL A 89 18.38 12.07 9.00
C VAL A 89 18.78 10.69 9.53
N LEU A 90 17.84 10.04 10.21
CA LEU A 90 18.02 8.68 10.73
C LEU A 90 17.74 7.62 9.67
N LEU A 91 16.77 7.89 8.79
CA LEU A 91 16.34 6.98 7.72
C LEU A 91 15.77 7.80 6.56
N ASP A 92 16.16 7.46 5.34
CA ASP A 92 15.58 8.02 4.11
C ASP A 92 15.49 6.90 3.06
N THR A 93 14.28 6.48 2.73
CA THR A 93 14.04 5.33 1.85
C THR A 93 12.64 5.36 1.26
N ALA A 94 12.39 4.59 0.21
CA ALA A 94 11.05 4.38 -0.32
C ALA A 94 10.31 3.32 0.51
N VAL A 95 8.99 3.47 0.62
CA VAL A 95 8.07 2.48 1.16
C VAL A 95 7.22 1.97 0.01
N VAL A 96 7.29 0.68 -0.25
CA VAL A 96 6.51 0.00 -1.29
C VAL A 96 5.42 -0.81 -0.59
N VAL A 97 4.18 -0.35 -0.72
CA VAL A 97 3.01 -1.07 -0.24
C VAL A 97 2.56 -2.04 -1.32
N THR A 98 2.63 -3.33 -1.01
CA THR A 98 2.26 -4.41 -1.93
C THR A 98 0.92 -5.03 -1.55
N PRO A 99 0.10 -5.49 -2.51
CA PRO A 99 -1.09 -6.26 -2.20
C PRO A 99 -0.78 -7.49 -1.35
N GLN A 100 -1.75 -7.97 -0.57
CA GLN A 100 -1.60 -9.24 0.12
C GLN A 100 -1.75 -10.38 -0.91
N ASP A 101 -0.75 -11.26 -1.02
CA ASP A 101 -0.83 -12.43 -1.91
C ASP A 101 -1.60 -13.60 -1.27
N GLU A 102 -1.44 -13.78 0.04
CA GLU A 102 -2.07 -14.89 0.75
C GLU A 102 -3.58 -14.74 0.82
N ARG A 103 -4.31 -15.80 0.45
CA ARG A 103 -5.77 -15.86 0.53
C ARG A 103 -6.46 -14.68 -0.17
N HIS A 104 -5.80 -14.03 -1.13
CA HIS A 104 -6.40 -12.94 -1.89
C HIS A 104 -6.37 -13.24 -3.38
N VAL A 105 -7.36 -12.71 -4.09
CA VAL A 105 -7.48 -12.83 -5.54
C VAL A 105 -7.81 -11.45 -6.08
N SER A 106 -7.02 -10.97 -7.05
CA SER A 106 -7.34 -9.79 -7.84
C SER A 106 -7.97 -10.20 -9.17
N VAL A 107 -9.14 -9.63 -9.48
CA VAL A 107 -9.83 -9.82 -10.75
C VAL A 107 -9.71 -8.52 -11.53
N ILE A 108 -9.00 -8.55 -12.65
CA ILE A 108 -8.88 -7.43 -13.59
C ILE A 108 -9.88 -7.65 -14.71
N SER A 109 -10.85 -6.74 -14.85
CA SER A 109 -11.91 -6.80 -15.85
C SER A 109 -11.81 -5.62 -16.82
N PRO A 110 -11.82 -5.85 -18.14
CA PRO A 110 -11.91 -4.78 -19.11
C PRO A 110 -13.33 -4.19 -19.15
N SER A 111 -13.40 -2.88 -19.34
CA SER A 111 -14.58 -2.09 -19.71
C SER A 111 -14.28 -1.38 -21.03
N ALA A 112 -15.32 -0.98 -21.76
CA ALA A 112 -15.18 -0.25 -23.03
C ALA A 112 -14.34 1.04 -22.91
N THR A 113 -14.17 1.58 -21.70
CA THR A 113 -13.42 2.83 -21.45
C THR A 113 -12.36 2.73 -20.35
N ALA A 114 -12.23 1.60 -19.65
CA ALA A 114 -11.31 1.48 -18.50
C ALA A 114 -10.99 0.01 -18.16
N TYR A 115 -9.92 -0.22 -17.40
CA TYR A 115 -9.72 -1.49 -16.68
C TYR A 115 -10.15 -1.30 -15.23
N THR A 116 -10.79 -2.31 -14.66
CA THR A 116 -11.19 -2.32 -13.25
C THR A 116 -10.52 -3.49 -12.54
N GLU A 117 -9.88 -3.24 -11.41
CA GLU A 117 -9.33 -4.28 -10.55
C GLU A 117 -10.19 -4.42 -9.29
N ARG A 118 -10.58 -5.65 -8.95
CA ARG A 118 -11.32 -5.97 -7.71
C ARG A 118 -10.58 -7.03 -6.93
N THR A 119 -10.23 -6.73 -5.69
CA THR A 119 -9.57 -7.70 -4.80
C THR A 119 -10.59 -8.42 -3.91
N TRP A 120 -10.35 -9.71 -3.66
CA TRP A 120 -11.18 -10.60 -2.83
C TRP A 120 -10.31 -11.27 -1.78
N ASN A 121 -10.88 -11.58 -0.60
CA ASN A 121 -10.26 -12.39 0.45
C ASN A 121 -10.99 -13.74 0.54
N CYS A 122 -10.25 -14.84 0.42
CA CYS A 122 -10.76 -16.20 0.30
C CYS A 122 -10.32 -17.06 1.50
N SER A 123 -11.26 -17.35 2.39
CA SER A 123 -11.09 -18.31 3.48
C SER A 123 -12.31 -19.23 3.50
N GLY A 124 -12.27 -20.27 2.67
CA GLY A 124 -13.42 -21.15 2.35
C GLY A 124 -14.42 -20.52 1.37
N ARG A 125 -14.81 -19.26 1.60
CA ARG A 125 -15.60 -18.43 0.69
C ARG A 125 -14.87 -17.12 0.38
N CYS A 126 -14.94 -16.65 -0.85
CA CYS A 126 -14.36 -15.37 -1.24
C CYS A 126 -15.34 -14.22 -0.97
N VAL A 127 -14.86 -13.18 -0.29
CA VAL A 127 -15.58 -11.92 -0.06
C VAL A 127 -14.79 -10.77 -0.67
N GLN A 128 -15.48 -9.83 -1.32
CA GLN A 128 -14.80 -8.69 -1.92
C GLN A 128 -14.22 -7.79 -0.82
N VAL A 129 -12.96 -7.40 -1.01
CA VAL A 129 -12.33 -6.34 -0.22
C VAL A 129 -12.67 -5.01 -0.88
N VAL A 130 -13.29 -4.12 -0.10
CA VAL A 130 -13.49 -2.72 -0.48
C VAL A 130 -12.25 -1.95 -0.03
N GLY A 131 -11.58 -1.28 -0.96
CA GLY A 131 -10.40 -0.43 -0.70
C GLY A 131 -10.69 1.04 -1.04
N PRO A 132 -9.79 1.98 -0.67
CA PRO A 132 -9.97 3.42 -0.95
C PRO A 132 -10.10 3.77 -2.44
N GLY A 133 -9.67 2.87 -3.34
CA GLY A 133 -9.87 2.98 -4.79
C GLY A 133 -11.13 2.27 -5.33
N THR A 134 -11.87 1.53 -4.51
CA THR A 134 -13.17 0.96 -4.88
C THR A 134 -14.27 1.90 -4.44
N ILE A 135 -14.27 3.09 -5.04
CA ILE A 135 -15.49 3.86 -5.14
C ILE A 135 -16.43 3.00 -5.99
N ASP A 136 -17.60 2.66 -5.48
CA ASP A 136 -18.65 2.06 -6.29
C ASP A 136 -18.96 3.05 -7.41
N TYR A 137 -18.40 2.83 -8.60
CA TYR A 137 -18.92 3.45 -9.81
C TYR A 137 -20.28 2.81 -10.06
N LYS A 138 -21.30 3.29 -9.35
CA LYS A 138 -22.67 3.15 -9.78
C LYS A 138 -22.72 3.94 -11.07
N ALA A 139 -22.59 3.24 -12.19
CA ALA A 139 -22.86 3.85 -13.48
C ALA A 139 -24.18 4.61 -13.33
N PRO A 140 -24.21 5.93 -13.62
CA PRO A 140 -25.47 6.65 -13.55
C PRO A 140 -26.48 5.83 -14.34
N LYS A 141 -27.66 5.57 -13.74
CA LYS A 141 -28.74 4.82 -14.38
C LYS A 141 -28.81 5.35 -15.81
N ALA A 142 -28.54 4.49 -16.79
CA ALA A 142 -28.54 4.90 -18.19
C ALA A 142 -29.80 5.75 -18.39
N ALA A 143 -29.60 7.02 -18.77
CA ALA A 143 -30.72 7.90 -19.03
C ALA A 143 -31.65 7.12 -19.97
N PRO A 144 -32.97 7.08 -19.68
CA PRO A 144 -33.88 6.38 -20.58
C PRO A 144 -33.60 6.91 -21.97
N ALA A 145 -33.35 6.01 -22.92
CA ALA A 145 -33.12 6.41 -24.30
C ALA A 145 -34.31 7.26 -24.71
N SER A 146 -34.12 8.58 -24.81
CA SER A 146 -35.18 9.46 -25.26
C SER A 146 -35.34 9.19 -26.75
N ALA A 147 -36.41 8.48 -27.09
CA ALA A 147 -36.93 8.45 -28.44
C ALA A 147 -37.24 9.91 -28.85
N GLY A 148 -36.31 10.53 -29.56
CA GLY A 148 -36.43 11.90 -30.06
C GLY A 148 -35.37 12.86 -29.51
N ALA A 149 -34.18 12.86 -30.12
CA ALA A 149 -33.24 13.97 -30.01
C ALA A 149 -33.16 14.68 -31.37
N THR A 150 -33.72 15.89 -31.46
CA THR A 150 -33.47 16.82 -32.58
C THR A 150 -32.12 17.52 -32.33
N PRO A 151 -31.27 17.75 -33.34
CA PRO A 151 -29.93 18.28 -33.14
C PRO A 151 -29.99 19.77 -32.77
N GLY A 152 -29.67 20.12 -31.52
CA GLY A 152 -29.59 21.54 -31.08
C GLY A 152 -29.64 21.79 -29.57
N GLY A 153 -30.10 20.82 -28.76
CA GLY A 153 -30.27 20.99 -27.30
C GLY A 153 -29.10 20.53 -26.41
N ALA A 154 -27.93 20.23 -26.99
CA ALA A 154 -26.83 19.54 -26.31
C ALA A 154 -26.30 20.29 -25.05
N ASN A 155 -26.39 21.62 -25.03
CA ASN A 155 -25.82 22.43 -23.94
C ASN A 155 -26.71 22.47 -22.68
N ALA A 156 -28.03 22.37 -22.83
CA ALA A 156 -28.96 22.35 -21.69
C ALA A 156 -28.95 20.99 -20.98
N ALA A 157 -28.83 19.90 -21.73
CA ALA A 157 -28.70 18.55 -21.19
C ALA A 157 -27.33 18.34 -20.50
N ALA A 158 -26.26 18.90 -21.06
CA ALA A 158 -24.93 18.90 -20.43
C ALA A 158 -24.89 19.73 -19.14
N ALA A 159 -25.54 20.90 -19.13
CA ALA A 159 -25.63 21.75 -17.93
C ALA A 159 -26.47 21.09 -16.81
N ALA A 160 -27.56 20.42 -17.16
CA ALA A 160 -28.37 19.66 -16.19
C ALA A 160 -27.60 18.47 -15.61
N GLY A 161 -26.83 17.74 -16.44
CA GLY A 161 -25.96 16.65 -16.00
C GLY A 161 -24.83 17.14 -15.09
N ALA A 162 -24.22 18.30 -15.38
CA ALA A 162 -23.19 18.91 -14.54
C ALA A 162 -23.74 19.35 -13.18
N ALA A 163 -24.94 19.94 -13.14
CA ALA A 163 -25.59 20.34 -11.89
C ALA A 163 -25.96 19.14 -11.00
N GLN A 164 -26.41 18.04 -11.60
CA GLN A 164 -26.71 16.79 -10.89
C GLN A 164 -25.45 16.12 -10.35
N THR A 165 -24.34 16.18 -11.10
CA THR A 165 -23.03 15.67 -10.67
C THR A 165 -22.47 16.50 -9.50
N ALA A 166 -22.57 17.83 -9.57
CA ALA A 166 -22.17 18.72 -8.49
C ALA A 166 -22.97 18.45 -7.20
N GLY A 167 -24.29 18.22 -7.31
CA GLY A 167 -25.13 17.86 -6.16
C GLY A 167 -24.72 16.53 -5.51
N GLY A 168 -24.41 15.51 -6.32
CA GLY A 168 -23.94 14.21 -5.82
C GLY A 168 -22.60 14.30 -5.09
N VAL A 169 -21.65 15.09 -5.59
CA VAL A 169 -20.36 15.32 -4.94
C VAL A 169 -20.52 16.06 -3.62
N GLN A 170 -21.45 17.02 -3.53
CA GLN A 170 -21.75 17.72 -2.27
C GLN A 170 -22.34 16.77 -1.21
N THR A 171 -23.22 15.85 -1.60
CA THR A 171 -23.76 14.82 -0.68
C THR A 171 -22.67 13.87 -0.19
N MET A 172 -21.80 13.40 -1.08
CA MET A 172 -20.68 12.52 -0.72
C MET A 172 -19.72 13.19 0.27
N ASN A 173 -19.43 14.48 0.09
CA ASN A 173 -18.57 15.22 1.02
C ASN A 173 -19.23 15.42 2.40
N GLN A 174 -20.56 15.63 2.44
CA GLN A 174 -21.31 15.73 3.69
C GLN A 174 -21.36 14.40 4.46
N ASP A 175 -21.49 13.27 3.76
CA ASP A 175 -21.52 11.95 4.38
C ASP A 175 -20.14 11.53 4.90
N ALA A 176 -19.07 11.88 4.17
CA ALA A 176 -17.69 11.70 4.64
C ALA A 176 -17.40 12.53 5.91
N ALA A 177 -17.85 13.79 5.95
CA ALA A 177 -17.68 14.67 7.11
C ALA A 177 -18.46 14.19 8.36
N LYS A 178 -19.67 13.65 8.18
CA LYS A 178 -20.46 13.03 9.26
C LYS A 178 -19.78 11.75 9.78
N GLY A 179 -19.25 10.92 8.88
CA GLY A 179 -18.49 9.72 9.24
C GLY A 179 -17.25 10.05 10.09
N ALA A 180 -16.49 11.08 9.70
CA ALA A 180 -15.33 11.55 10.46
C ALA A 180 -15.70 12.09 11.86
N SER A 181 -16.85 12.75 11.98
CA SER A 181 -17.34 13.32 13.27
C SER A 181 -17.86 12.23 14.24
N ALA A 182 -18.42 11.14 13.72
CA ALA A 182 -18.90 10.02 14.53
C ALA A 182 -17.75 9.22 15.19
N VAL A 183 -16.58 9.20 14.55
CA VAL A 183 -15.36 8.59 15.11
C VAL A 183 -14.83 9.41 16.30
N GLY A 184 -14.97 10.74 16.29
CA GLY A 184 -14.57 11.60 17.41
C GLY A 184 -15.50 11.54 18.63
N ALA A 185 -16.80 11.28 18.44
CA ALA A 185 -17.78 11.26 19.54
C ALA A 185 -17.78 9.96 20.35
N SER A 186 -17.23 8.86 19.81
CA SER A 186 -17.23 7.54 20.47
C SER A 186 -16.04 7.32 21.42
N GLY A 187 -15.11 8.27 21.54
CA GLY A 187 -13.91 8.19 22.40
C GLY A 187 -14.08 8.72 23.82
N ALA A 188 -15.28 9.16 24.21
CA ALA A 188 -15.55 9.76 25.53
C ALA A 188 -16.59 8.95 26.33
N LEU A 189 -16.28 7.68 26.61
CA LEU A 189 -16.81 6.91 27.74
C LEU A 189 -15.55 6.41 28.48
N GLY A 190 -15.07 7.01 29.57
CA GLY A 190 -15.81 7.32 30.79
C GLY A 190 -15.68 6.14 31.77
N LEU A 191 -14.47 5.91 32.31
CA LEU A 191 -14.28 5.13 33.54
C LEU A 191 -14.99 5.88 34.69
N PRO A 192 -15.66 5.16 35.59
CA PRO A 192 -14.97 4.62 36.77
C PRO A 192 -14.74 3.11 36.73
#